data_AF-I4IUT5-F1
#
_entry.id   AF-I4IUT5-F1
#
_cell.length_a   1.000
_cell.length_b   1.000
_cell.length_c   1.000
_cell.angle_alpha   90.00
_cell.angle_beta   90.00
_cell.angle_gamma   90.00
#
_symmetry.space_group_name_H-M   'P 1'
#
loop_
_entity.id
_entity.type
_entity.pdbx_description
1 polymer ?
#
loop_
_entity_poly.entity_id
_entity_poly.type
_entity_poly.pdbx_seq_one_letter_code
_entity_poly.pdbx_strand_id
1 'polypeptide(L)' 'MSPISEVKIKNLDHLGIVAGLIDEIGILEIINSKLGIDPREKISSRNSG' A
#
# COMPACT_ATOMS: atom_id res chain seq x y z
N MET A 1 -36.63 20.42 -14.95
CA MET A 1 -35.45 19.56 -15.11
C MET A 1 -34.77 19.47 -13.75
N SER A 2 -34.71 18.30 -13.12
CA SER A 2 -33.93 18.14 -11.88
C SER A 2 -32.44 18.09 -12.25
N PRO A 3 -31.54 18.71 -11.46
CA PRO A 3 -30.12 18.67 -11.76
C PRO A 3 -29.61 17.24 -11.58
N ILE A 4 -29.00 16.68 -12.63
CA ILE A 4 -28.21 15.45 -12.53
C ILE A 4 -27.00 15.83 -11.67
N SER A 5 -26.99 15.40 -10.42
CA SER A 5 -25.82 15.55 -9.55
C SER A 5 -24.65 14.80 -10.20
N GLU A 6 -23.61 15.54 -10.61
CA GLU A 6 -22.38 14.96 -11.15
C GLU A 6 -21.79 13.97 -10.14
N VAL A 7 -21.79 12.68 -10.51
CA VAL A 7 -21.14 11.63 -9.72
C VAL A 7 -19.63 11.82 -9.86
N LYS A 8 -18.97 12.30 -8.80
CA LYS A 8 -17.52 12.41 -8.74
C LYS A 8 -16.90 11.03 -8.49
N ILE A 9 -16.34 10.43 -9.53
CA ILE A 9 -15.48 9.25 -9.41
C ILE A 9 -14.12 9.72 -8.90
N LYS A 10 -13.73 9.27 -7.71
CA LYS A 10 -12.40 9.49 -7.15
C LYS A 10 -11.67 8.15 -7.12
N ASN A 11 -10.49 8.11 -7.73
CA ASN A 11 -9.56 7.02 -7.47
C ASN A 11 -9.05 7.20 -6.04
N LEU A 12 -9.40 6.24 -5.18
CA LEU A 12 -8.79 6.13 -3.87
C LEU A 12 -7.40 5.55 -4.09
N ASP A 13 -6.34 6.23 -3.67
CA ASP A 13 -5.00 5.66 -3.56
C ASP A 13 -5.01 4.63 -2.42
N HIS A 14 -5.68 3.53 -2.69
CA HIS A 14 -6.02 2.45 -1.78
C HIS A 14 -4.80 1.65 -1.33
N LEU A 15 -3.63 1.88 -1.94
CA LEU A 15 -2.36 1.36 -1.47
C LEU A 15 -2.07 1.79 -0.03
N GLY A 16 -2.45 3.00 0.39
CA GLY A 16 -2.29 3.44 1.78
C GLY A 16 -3.17 2.65 2.75
N ILE A 17 -4.39 2.31 2.33
CA ILE A 17 -5.32 1.50 3.14
C ILE A 17 -4.85 0.04 3.20
N VAL A 18 -4.46 -0.50 2.05
CA VAL A 18 -3.93 -1.87 1.94
C VAL A 18 -2.63 -2.00 2.74
N ALA A 19 -1.73 -1.00 2.69
CA ALA A 19 -0.52 -0.98 3.50
C ALA A 19 -0.84 -0.96 5.00
N GLY A 20 -1.76 -0.09 5.44
CA GLY A 20 -2.18 -0.05 6.85
C GLY A 20 -2.76 -1.38 7.34
N LEU A 21 -3.56 -2.06 6.52
CA LEU A 21 -4.08 -3.40 6.85
C LEU A 21 -2.97 -4.46 6.90
N ILE A 22 -2.00 -4.41 5.98
CA ILE A 22 -0.87 -5.35 5.97
C ILE A 22 -0.01 -5.17 7.22
N ASP A 23 0.24 -3.92 7.63
CA ASP A 23 0.97 -3.58 8.86
C ASP A 23 0.23 -4.07 10.11
N GLU A 24 -1.10 -3.87 10.18
CA GLU A 24 -1.92 -4.34 11.31
C GLU A 24 -1.93 -5.87 11.45
N ILE A 25 -1.96 -6.60 10.33
CA ILE A 25 -1.94 -8.07 10.35
C ILE A 25 -0.52 -8.61 10.65
N GLY A 26 0.53 -7.79 10.45
CA GLY A 26 1.93 -8.19 10.67
C GLY A 26 2.39 -9.30 9.71
N ILE A 27 1.84 -9.30 8.49
CA ILE A 27 2.12 -10.35 7.50
C ILE A 27 3.61 -10.36 7.14
N LEU A 28 4.23 -9.19 7.05
CA LEU A 28 5.63 -9.03 6.69
C LEU A 28 6.54 -9.74 7.71
N GLU A 29 6.28 -9.57 9.00
CA GLU A 29 7.03 -10.21 10.09
C GLU A 29 6.88 -11.73 10.05
N ILE A 30 5.67 -12.22 9.80
CA ILE A 30 5.40 -13.66 9.69
C ILE A 30 6.18 -14.25 8.52
N ILE A 31 6.14 -13.61 7.35
CA ILE A 31 6.86 -14.07 6.16
C ILE A 31 8.37 -14.09 6.44
N ASN A 32 8.91 -12.98 6.95
CA ASN A 32 10.34 -12.86 7.25
C ASN A 32 10.80 -13.87 8.31
N SER A 33 9.96 -14.17 9.29
CA SER A 33 10.26 -15.21 10.30
C SER A 33 10.27 -16.62 9.70
N LYS A 34 9.48 -16.89 8.66
CA LYS A 34 9.33 -18.23 8.07
C LYS A 34 10.29 -18.49 6.92
N LEU A 35 10.57 -17.47 6.10
CA LEU A 35 11.34 -17.59 4.87
C LEU A 35 12.69 -16.87 4.93
N GLY A 36 12.93 -16.06 5.97
CA GLY A 36 14.08 -15.15 6.02
C GLY A 36 13.84 -13.90 5.17
N ILE A 37 14.81 -12.99 5.19
CA ILE A 37 14.77 -11.72 4.46
C ILE A 37 15.69 -11.82 3.25
N ASP A 38 15.21 -11.49 2.05
CA ASP A 38 16.10 -11.36 0.88
C ASP A 38 16.88 -10.03 1.01
N PRO A 39 18.22 -10.04 1.01
CA PRO A 39 19.00 -8.81 1.11
C PRO A 39 18.76 -7.80 -0.03
N ARG A 40 18.12 -8.22 -1.14
CA ARG A 40 17.69 -7.35 -2.24
C ARG A 40 16.34 -6.68 -2.02
N GLU A 41 15.57 -7.12 -1.03
CA GLU A 41 14.25 -6.60 -0.69
C GLU A 41 14.31 -5.17 -0.13
N LYS A 42 15.46 -4.78 0.44
CA LYS A 42 15.67 -3.42 0.93
C LYS A 42 15.86 -2.46 -0.25
N ILE A 43 14.75 -2.01 -0.82
CA ILE A 43 14.74 -0.94 -1.81
C ILE A 43 14.99 0.38 -1.05
N SER A 44 16.26 0.76 -0.90
CA SER A 44 16.57 2.12 -0.45
C SER A 44 16.01 3.06 -1.51
N SER A 45 15.00 3.86 -1.18
CA SER A 45 14.52 4.91 -2.06
C SER A 45 15.68 5.90 -2.28
N ARG A 46 16.45 5.68 -3.34
CA ARG A 46 17.50 6.60 -3.76
C ARG A 46 16.79 7.77 -4.43
N ASN A 47 16.33 8.72 -3.62
CA ASN A 47 15.93 10.04 -4.09
C ASN A 47 17.08 10.58 -4.93
N SER A 48 16.88 10.57 -6.24
CA SER A 48 17.78 11.14 -7.22
C SER A 48 17.09 12.41 -7.70
N GLY A 49 17.56 13.54 -7.20
CA GLY A 49 17.41 14.90 -7.77
C GLY A 49 16.02 15.33 -8.20
#